data_AF-A0A1A8AI73-F1
#
_entry.id   AF-A0A1A8AI73-F1
#
_cell.length_a   1.000
_cell.length_b   1.000
_cell.length_c   1.000
_cell.angle_alpha   90.00
_cell.angle_beta   90.00
_cell.angle_gamma   90.00
#
_symmetry.space_group_name_H-M   'P 1'
#
loop_
_entity.id
_entity.type
_entity.pdbx_description
1 polymer ?
#
loop_
_entity_poly.entity_id
_entity_poly.type
_entity_poly.pdbx_seq_one_letter_code
_entity_poly.pdbx_strand_id
1 'polypeptide(L)'
;IILHFQISDIQVNGQSEDMTAKEKLLLWSQRMTDGYQGIRCDNFTSSWRDGKLFNAVIHKHYPRLIDMGKVYRQTNLENLEQAFGVAERDLGVTRLLDPEDVDVPHPDEKSIITYVSSLYDVMPRVDAHDGLRANELELRWQEYYELVTILLQWIRHHVTIFEERKFPGSYEEIELLWRQFLKFKETELPVKESDKIHSKQIYQSFESAVQAGQVKVPPGYHPIDVEKEWGRLHVAILERERLLRIEFERLERLQRIYSKVQMESGVCDDQLAHLENLLQKDMALLNAGKPAQHTAEVERELDKADNVIRLLFNDVQILKDGRHPQAEQMYRRVFHLHERLVNLRSDYNLRLKVVTSSRVLQTQSTQKVRPELDDVTLRYVEDLLAWVEENQQRIDKAEWGTDLPSVESQLGSHRGLHQTIEDFKSKIDRARTDENQLSPVSKGKYREYLGKLDLQYGRLLNSSKSRLRNLDSLHAFVTAATKELMWLNDKEEEEVNYDWSDRNTNMTAKKENYSGLMRELELREKKVTDIQALGDTLVKDGHPGKKTVEAFTAALQTQWSWIL
;
A
#
# COMPACT_ATOMS: atom_id res chain seq x y z
N ILE A 1 -12.42 82.87 -1.63
CA ILE A 1 -11.58 82.68 -0.43
C ILE A 1 -11.98 81.39 0.31
N ILE A 2 -13.26 81.19 0.65
CA ILE A 2 -13.76 79.95 1.31
C ILE A 2 -13.51 78.68 0.46
N LEU A 3 -13.84 78.70 -0.84
CA LEU A 3 -13.65 77.55 -1.75
C LEU A 3 -12.18 77.11 -1.99
N HIS A 4 -11.20 77.99 -1.78
CA HIS A 4 -9.78 77.69 -2.07
C HIS A 4 -9.03 77.13 -0.84
N PHE A 5 -9.59 77.26 0.37
CA PHE A 5 -8.93 76.82 1.60
C PHE A 5 -9.51 75.53 2.21
N GLN A 6 -10.71 75.10 1.81
CA GLN A 6 -11.34 73.89 2.37
C GLN A 6 -11.18 72.60 1.54
N ILE A 7 -10.88 72.66 0.24
CA ILE A 7 -10.92 71.48 -0.65
C ILE A 7 -9.51 70.95 -0.99
N SER A 8 -8.45 71.60 -0.49
CA SER A 8 -7.06 71.38 -0.94
C SER A 8 -6.41 70.09 -0.39
N ASP A 9 -6.93 69.53 0.70
CA ASP A 9 -6.33 68.41 1.46
C ASP A 9 -7.07 67.07 1.28
N ILE A 10 -7.66 66.84 0.10
CA ILE A 10 -8.29 65.56 -0.23
C ILE A 10 -7.21 64.53 -0.62
N GLN A 11 -7.22 63.38 0.04
CA GLN A 11 -6.31 62.26 -0.18
C GLN A 11 -7.10 61.00 -0.52
N VAL A 12 -6.88 60.47 -1.73
CA VAL A 12 -7.57 59.27 -2.24
C VAL A 12 -6.54 58.35 -2.90
N ASN A 13 -6.60 57.05 -2.63
CA ASN A 13 -5.61 56.09 -3.20
C ASN A 13 -5.63 56.16 -4.73
N GLY A 14 -4.51 56.05 -5.43
CA GLY A 14 -4.50 56.14 -6.90
C GLY A 14 -4.84 57.52 -7.48
N GLN A 15 -4.84 58.58 -6.66
CA GLN A 15 -4.79 59.95 -7.16
C GLN A 15 -3.47 60.23 -7.90
N SER A 16 -3.52 60.99 -8.99
CA SER A 16 -2.33 61.59 -9.62
C SER A 16 -2.00 62.93 -8.97
N GLU A 17 -0.72 63.32 -8.96
CA GLU A 17 -0.25 64.62 -8.45
C GLU A 17 -0.90 65.80 -9.21
N ASP A 18 -1.26 65.59 -10.48
CA ASP A 18 -1.83 66.62 -11.36
C ASP A 18 -3.34 66.82 -11.18
N MET A 19 -4.01 66.00 -10.36
CA MET A 19 -5.47 66.10 -10.18
C MET A 19 -5.86 67.34 -9.37
N THR A 20 -6.86 68.07 -9.87
CA THR A 20 -7.51 69.16 -9.14
C THR A 20 -8.26 68.63 -7.92
N ALA A 21 -8.49 69.50 -6.93
CA ALA A 21 -9.27 69.19 -5.73
C ALA A 21 -10.68 68.63 -6.07
N LYS A 22 -11.32 69.15 -7.11
CA LYS A 22 -12.61 68.68 -7.63
C LYS A 22 -12.51 67.24 -8.16
N GLU A 23 -11.48 66.93 -8.94
CA GLU A 23 -11.29 65.58 -9.49
C GLU A 23 -10.98 64.56 -8.39
N LYS A 24 -10.22 64.96 -7.36
CA LYS A 24 -9.96 64.12 -6.19
C LYS A 24 -11.25 63.83 -5.41
N LEU A 25 -12.08 64.84 -5.18
CA LEU A 25 -13.39 64.65 -4.53
C LEU A 25 -14.32 63.77 -5.37
N LEU A 26 -14.27 63.88 -6.71
CA LEU A 26 -15.06 63.05 -7.61
C LEU A 26 -14.64 61.59 -7.53
N LEU A 27 -13.33 61.33 -7.58
CA LEU A 27 -12.76 60.00 -7.44
C LEU A 27 -13.11 59.37 -6.08
N TRP A 28 -13.07 60.15 -5.01
CA TRP A 28 -13.53 59.71 -3.69
C TRP A 28 -15.01 59.29 -3.72
N SER A 29 -15.88 60.15 -4.26
CA SER A 29 -17.33 59.92 -4.32
C SER A 29 -17.68 58.67 -5.15
N GLN A 30 -16.95 58.42 -6.24
CA GLN A 30 -17.08 57.20 -7.05
C GLN A 30 -16.72 55.93 -6.25
N ARG A 31 -15.70 55.99 -5.40
CA ARG A 31 -15.32 54.84 -4.56
C ARG A 31 -16.28 54.57 -3.42
N MET A 32 -16.83 55.63 -2.84
CA MET A 32 -17.84 55.49 -1.80
C MET A 32 -19.10 54.81 -2.33
N THR A 33 -19.35 54.89 -3.63
CA THR A 33 -20.51 54.33 -4.32
C THR A 33 -20.21 53.03 -5.06
N ASP A 34 -18.97 52.53 -5.02
CA ASP A 34 -18.62 51.24 -5.59
C ASP A 34 -19.28 50.08 -4.81
N GLY A 35 -19.88 49.16 -5.56
CA GLY A 35 -20.70 48.06 -5.05
C GLY A 35 -22.19 48.38 -4.85
N TYR A 36 -22.65 49.62 -5.02
CA TYR A 36 -24.08 49.96 -4.95
C TYR A 36 -24.75 49.90 -6.33
N GLN A 37 -25.79 49.09 -6.45
CA GLN A 37 -26.46 48.87 -7.72
C GLN A 37 -27.14 50.16 -8.21
N GLY A 38 -26.86 50.55 -9.46
CA GLY A 38 -27.54 51.66 -10.14
C GLY A 38 -27.18 53.06 -9.64
N ILE A 39 -26.19 53.21 -8.76
CA ILE A 39 -25.68 54.50 -8.29
C ILE A 39 -24.32 54.76 -8.96
N ARG A 40 -24.16 55.92 -9.60
CA ARG A 40 -22.91 56.34 -10.24
C ARG A 40 -22.68 57.83 -10.01
N CYS A 41 -21.42 58.19 -9.74
CA CYS A 41 -21.02 59.57 -9.54
C CYS A 41 -20.22 60.07 -10.75
N ASP A 42 -20.90 60.72 -11.69
CA ASP A 42 -20.24 61.25 -12.90
C ASP A 42 -19.97 62.76 -12.80
N ASN A 43 -20.66 63.47 -11.91
CA ASN A 43 -20.56 64.92 -11.73
C ASN A 43 -21.01 65.36 -10.33
N PHE A 44 -20.85 66.66 -10.02
CA PHE A 44 -21.38 67.29 -8.80
C PHE A 44 -22.68 68.08 -9.05
N THR A 45 -23.51 67.62 -9.99
CA THR A 45 -24.81 68.23 -10.28
C THR A 45 -25.89 67.15 -10.30
N SER A 46 -26.26 66.66 -11.48
CA SER A 46 -27.36 65.71 -11.68
C SER A 46 -27.15 64.36 -10.98
N SER A 47 -25.91 63.92 -10.77
CA SER A 47 -25.61 62.63 -10.10
C SER A 47 -26.07 62.58 -8.65
N TRP A 48 -26.22 63.74 -8.00
CA TRP A 48 -26.58 63.87 -6.58
C TRP A 48 -28.05 64.22 -6.37
N ARG A 49 -28.76 64.56 -7.46
CA ARG A 49 -30.13 65.06 -7.46
C ARG A 49 -31.12 64.11 -6.78
N ASP A 50 -30.97 62.80 -6.98
CA ASP A 50 -31.92 61.81 -6.47
C ASP A 50 -31.68 61.43 -5.00
N GLY A 51 -30.68 62.03 -4.36
CA GLY A 51 -30.31 61.84 -2.96
C GLY A 51 -29.67 60.48 -2.65
N LYS A 52 -29.68 59.50 -3.57
CA LYS A 52 -29.15 58.16 -3.29
C LYS A 52 -27.66 58.16 -3.07
N LEU A 53 -26.95 59.05 -3.75
CA LEU A 53 -25.50 59.17 -3.69
C LEU A 53 -25.03 59.67 -2.31
N PHE A 54 -25.72 60.66 -1.73
CA PHE A 54 -25.47 61.10 -0.35
C PHE A 54 -25.70 59.98 0.66
N ASN A 55 -26.80 59.25 0.52
CA ASN A 55 -27.12 58.12 1.39
C ASN A 55 -26.10 56.98 1.27
N ALA A 56 -25.65 56.65 0.06
CA ALA A 56 -24.64 55.62 -0.19
C ALA A 56 -23.28 55.98 0.44
N VAL A 57 -22.87 57.26 0.35
CA VAL A 57 -21.65 57.78 0.99
C VAL A 57 -21.71 57.60 2.52
N ILE A 58 -22.83 57.97 3.15
CA ILE A 58 -23.03 57.80 4.60
C ILE A 58 -23.06 56.31 4.96
N HIS A 59 -23.80 55.49 4.21
CA HIS A 59 -23.94 54.05 4.45
C HIS A 59 -22.60 53.30 4.34
N LYS A 60 -21.70 53.71 3.43
CA LYS A 60 -20.39 53.06 3.22
C LYS A 60 -19.57 53.02 4.51
N HIS A 61 -19.60 54.09 5.29
CA HIS A 61 -18.86 54.20 6.55
C HIS A 61 -19.72 53.85 7.77
N TYR A 62 -21.01 54.13 7.71
CA TYR A 62 -21.94 53.91 8.81
C TYR A 62 -23.19 53.13 8.37
N PRO A 63 -23.07 51.82 8.07
CA PRO A 63 -24.18 51.02 7.51
C PRO A 63 -25.43 50.99 8.39
N ARG A 64 -25.29 51.24 9.69
CA ARG A 64 -26.41 51.21 10.65
C ARG A 64 -27.31 52.45 10.59
N LEU A 65 -26.84 53.55 10.01
CA LEU A 65 -27.58 54.82 9.99
C LEU A 65 -28.55 54.92 8.80
N ILE A 66 -28.33 54.14 7.75
CA ILE A 66 -29.07 54.23 6.48
C ILE A 66 -29.60 52.84 6.10
N ASP A 67 -30.87 52.75 5.74
CA ASP A 67 -31.44 51.55 5.12
C ASP A 67 -31.48 51.73 3.60
N MET A 68 -30.49 51.19 2.90
CA MET A 68 -30.40 51.33 1.45
C MET A 68 -31.58 50.68 0.71
N GLY A 69 -32.23 49.67 1.30
CA GLY A 69 -33.44 49.07 0.74
C GLY A 69 -34.62 50.04 0.70
N LYS A 70 -34.67 51.03 1.59
CA LYS A 70 -35.65 52.13 1.54
C LYS A 70 -35.22 53.21 0.54
N VAL A 71 -33.94 53.58 0.55
CA VAL A 71 -33.36 54.63 -0.33
C VAL A 71 -33.66 54.37 -1.81
N TYR A 72 -33.62 53.11 -2.25
CA TYR A 72 -33.93 52.75 -3.64
C TYR A 72 -35.41 52.94 -4.04
N ARG A 73 -36.33 53.05 -3.08
CA ARG A 73 -37.78 53.12 -3.31
C ARG A 73 -38.39 54.49 -2.99
N GLN A 74 -37.66 55.34 -2.28
CA GLN A 74 -38.10 56.67 -1.88
C GLN A 74 -37.96 57.70 -3.01
N THR A 75 -38.68 58.81 -2.86
CA THR A 75 -38.55 59.97 -3.74
C THR A 75 -37.23 60.71 -3.51
N ASN A 76 -36.83 61.56 -4.47
CA ASN A 76 -35.61 62.35 -4.37
C ASN A 76 -35.59 63.21 -3.10
N LEU A 77 -36.68 63.93 -2.82
CA LEU A 77 -36.81 64.79 -1.64
C LEU A 77 -36.69 64.00 -0.33
N GLU A 78 -37.31 62.83 -0.23
CA GLU A 78 -37.21 61.98 0.96
C GLU A 78 -35.78 61.47 1.17
N ASN A 79 -35.09 61.08 0.10
CA ASN A 79 -33.69 60.65 0.16
C ASN A 79 -32.77 61.79 0.59
N LEU A 80 -32.96 62.99 0.04
CA LEU A 80 -32.17 64.18 0.37
C LEU A 80 -32.40 64.60 1.83
N GLU A 81 -33.65 64.66 2.28
CA GLU A 81 -34.00 65.00 3.67
C GLU A 81 -33.40 63.97 4.65
N GLN A 82 -33.48 62.67 4.32
CA GLN A 82 -32.87 61.62 5.15
C GLN A 82 -31.35 61.79 5.23
N ALA A 83 -30.67 61.96 4.10
CA ALA A 83 -29.22 62.08 4.08
C ALA A 83 -28.74 63.30 4.87
N PHE A 84 -29.37 64.46 4.64
CA PHE A 84 -28.99 65.71 5.33
C PHE A 84 -29.31 65.65 6.82
N GLY A 85 -30.47 65.10 7.20
CA GLY A 85 -30.85 64.94 8.61
C GLY A 85 -29.97 63.97 9.37
N VAL A 86 -29.53 62.86 8.75
CA VAL A 86 -28.57 61.92 9.34
C VAL A 86 -27.18 62.56 9.43
N ALA A 87 -26.71 63.22 8.37
CA ALA A 87 -25.41 63.88 8.37
C ALA A 87 -25.31 64.97 9.45
N GLU A 88 -26.37 65.77 9.65
CA GLU A 88 -26.40 66.81 10.68
C GLU A 88 -26.45 66.23 12.09
N ARG A 89 -27.40 65.32 12.36
CA ARG A 89 -27.63 64.81 13.71
C ARG A 89 -26.55 63.82 14.17
N ASP A 90 -26.11 62.94 13.28
CA ASP A 90 -25.28 61.78 13.63
C ASP A 90 -23.80 61.98 13.24
N LEU A 91 -23.50 62.83 12.25
CA LEU A 91 -22.12 63.11 11.81
C LEU A 91 -21.66 64.55 12.08
N GLY A 92 -22.54 65.42 12.57
CA GLY A 92 -22.22 66.83 12.90
C GLY A 92 -21.94 67.71 11.68
N VAL A 93 -22.37 67.30 10.48
CA VAL A 93 -22.18 68.07 9.25
C VAL A 93 -23.27 69.12 9.14
N THR A 94 -22.88 70.40 9.14
CA THR A 94 -23.81 71.52 8.99
C THR A 94 -24.66 71.36 7.72
N ARG A 95 -25.98 71.45 7.85
CA ARG A 95 -26.91 71.42 6.72
C ARG A 95 -26.79 72.70 5.88
N LEU A 96 -26.09 72.63 4.75
CA LEU A 96 -25.85 73.76 3.84
C LEU A 96 -26.78 73.77 2.62
N LEU A 97 -27.52 72.68 2.41
CA LEU A 97 -28.39 72.48 1.25
C LEU A 97 -29.81 72.18 1.72
N ASP A 98 -30.78 72.78 1.06
CA ASP A 98 -32.18 72.40 1.18
C ASP A 98 -32.54 71.37 0.08
N PRO A 99 -33.31 70.31 0.39
CA PRO A 99 -33.68 69.29 -0.59
C PRO A 99 -34.32 69.85 -1.86
N GLU A 100 -35.12 70.91 -1.74
CA GLU A 100 -35.80 71.57 -2.86
C GLU A 100 -34.82 72.27 -3.81
N ASP A 101 -33.68 72.77 -3.30
CA ASP A 101 -32.63 73.40 -4.11
C ASP A 101 -31.75 72.37 -4.82
N VAL A 102 -31.79 71.12 -4.37
CA VAL A 102 -31.04 70.00 -4.96
C VAL A 102 -31.89 69.17 -5.91
N ASP A 103 -33.19 68.98 -5.67
CA ASP A 103 -34.11 68.30 -6.60
C ASP A 103 -34.60 69.20 -7.74
N VAL A 104 -33.65 69.84 -8.43
CA VAL A 104 -33.88 70.63 -9.64
C VAL A 104 -33.12 70.04 -10.82
N PRO A 105 -33.49 70.33 -12.08
CA PRO A 105 -32.81 69.77 -13.25
C PRO A 105 -31.30 70.04 -13.30
N HIS A 106 -30.87 71.21 -12.78
CA HIS A 106 -29.47 71.64 -12.76
C HIS A 106 -29.11 72.24 -11.39
N PRO A 107 -28.80 71.40 -10.39
CA PRO A 107 -28.41 71.87 -9.07
C PRO A 107 -27.08 72.64 -9.13
N ASP A 108 -26.87 73.60 -8.23
CA ASP A 108 -25.64 74.39 -8.20
C ASP A 108 -24.42 73.52 -7.83
N GLU A 109 -23.49 73.41 -8.78
CA GLU A 109 -22.34 72.53 -8.66
C GLU A 109 -21.43 72.90 -7.48
N LYS A 110 -21.26 74.20 -7.23
CA LYS A 110 -20.37 74.67 -6.15
C LYS A 110 -20.95 74.33 -4.79
N SER A 111 -22.25 74.49 -4.63
CA SER A 111 -22.97 74.18 -3.40
C SER A 111 -22.93 72.68 -3.09
N ILE A 112 -23.11 71.81 -4.10
CA ILE A 112 -22.92 70.35 -3.94
C ILE A 112 -21.47 70.02 -3.58
N ILE A 113 -20.48 70.56 -4.30
CA ILE A 113 -19.06 70.33 -3.99
C ILE A 113 -18.74 70.73 -2.54
N THR A 114 -19.21 71.88 -2.09
CA THR A 114 -18.98 72.36 -0.72
C THR A 114 -19.58 71.40 0.31
N TYR A 115 -20.81 70.94 0.10
CA TYR A 115 -21.45 70.01 1.02
C TYR A 115 -20.78 68.61 1.00
N VAL A 116 -20.46 68.08 -0.17
CA VAL A 116 -19.74 66.80 -0.30
C VAL A 116 -18.34 66.87 0.31
N SER A 117 -17.65 68.01 0.20
CA SER A 117 -16.37 68.26 0.88
C SER A 117 -16.53 68.23 2.40
N SER A 118 -17.60 68.83 2.95
CA SER A 118 -17.87 68.78 4.38
C SER A 118 -18.21 67.37 4.89
N LEU A 119 -18.86 66.56 4.05
CA LEU A 119 -19.05 65.13 4.32
C LEU A 119 -17.71 64.40 4.32
N TYR A 120 -16.85 64.64 3.31
CA TYR A 120 -15.52 64.03 3.24
C TYR A 120 -14.69 64.31 4.51
N ASP A 121 -14.71 65.53 5.03
CA ASP A 121 -13.91 65.95 6.19
C ASP A 121 -14.23 65.17 7.47
N VAL A 122 -15.47 64.69 7.62
CA VAL A 122 -15.90 63.91 8.80
C VAL A 122 -15.79 62.40 8.61
N MET A 123 -15.47 61.92 7.41
CA MET A 123 -15.36 60.48 7.15
C MET A 123 -14.00 59.92 7.59
N PRO A 124 -13.95 58.66 8.08
CA PRO A 124 -12.69 58.03 8.46
C PRO A 124 -11.73 57.92 7.27
N ARG A 125 -10.50 58.41 7.43
CA ARG A 125 -9.44 58.27 6.42
C ARG A 125 -8.94 56.83 6.41
N VAL A 126 -9.05 56.15 5.26
CA VAL A 126 -8.45 54.82 5.04
C VAL A 126 -7.06 55.02 4.46
N ASP A 127 -6.03 54.56 5.15
CA ASP A 127 -4.64 54.74 4.70
C ASP A 127 -4.40 54.03 3.37
N ALA A 128 -3.80 54.74 2.40
CA ALA A 128 -3.53 54.22 1.05
C ALA A 128 -2.66 52.96 1.02
N HIS A 129 -1.88 52.75 2.07
CA HIS A 129 -1.03 51.59 2.25
C HIS A 129 -1.82 50.29 2.50
N ASP A 130 -3.01 50.35 3.09
CA ASP A 130 -3.79 49.14 3.40
C ASP A 130 -4.44 48.53 2.16
N GLY A 131 -4.84 49.34 1.19
CA GLY A 131 -5.41 48.86 -0.08
C GLY A 131 -4.38 48.18 -0.99
N LEU A 132 -3.14 48.69 -1.04
CA LEU A 132 -2.05 48.05 -1.81
C LEU A 132 -1.61 46.73 -1.15
N ARG A 133 -1.53 46.70 0.18
CA ARG A 133 -1.22 45.47 0.94
C ARG A 133 -2.29 44.40 0.78
N ALA A 134 -3.57 44.76 0.74
CA ALA A 134 -4.66 43.83 0.50
C ALA A 134 -4.58 43.17 -0.89
N ASN A 135 -4.27 43.95 -1.94
CA ASN A 135 -4.11 43.42 -3.30
C ASN A 135 -2.88 42.52 -3.43
N GLU A 136 -1.76 42.87 -2.80
CA GLU A 136 -0.55 42.03 -2.81
C GLU A 136 -0.79 40.71 -2.08
N LEU A 137 -1.50 40.76 -0.94
CA LEU A 137 -1.88 39.58 -0.17
C LEU A 137 -2.77 38.61 -0.97
N GLU A 138 -3.75 39.15 -1.69
CA GLU A 138 -4.65 38.36 -2.54
C GLU A 138 -3.90 37.67 -3.69
N LEU A 139 -2.96 38.37 -4.34
CA LEU A 139 -2.11 37.80 -5.38
C LEU A 139 -1.24 36.66 -4.84
N ARG A 140 -0.56 36.86 -3.70
CA ARG A 140 0.29 35.84 -3.07
C ARG A 140 -0.50 34.60 -2.66
N TRP A 141 -1.71 34.81 -2.12
CA TRP A 141 -2.61 33.72 -1.79
C TRP A 141 -3.03 32.93 -3.04
N GLN A 142 -3.39 33.61 -4.12
CA GLN A 142 -3.76 32.96 -5.37
C GLN A 142 -2.60 32.16 -5.99
N GLU A 143 -1.41 32.74 -6.06
CA GLU A 143 -0.18 32.07 -6.53
C GLU A 143 0.08 30.77 -5.74
N TYR A 144 -0.01 30.85 -4.41
CA TYR A 144 0.16 29.69 -3.53
C TYR A 144 -0.90 28.62 -3.78
N TYR A 145 -2.17 29.01 -3.83
CA TYR A 145 -3.30 28.10 -3.97
C TYR A 145 -3.24 27.32 -5.30
N GLU A 146 -2.94 28.00 -6.40
CA GLU A 146 -2.81 27.37 -7.72
C GLU A 146 -1.63 26.38 -7.76
N LEU A 147 -0.46 26.80 -7.27
CA LEU A 147 0.74 25.96 -7.23
C LEU A 147 0.53 24.71 -6.38
N VAL A 148 -0.01 24.86 -5.16
CA VAL A 148 -0.27 23.74 -4.25
C VAL A 148 -1.34 22.80 -4.81
N THR A 149 -2.38 23.32 -5.48
CA THR A 149 -3.40 22.47 -6.11
C THR A 149 -2.78 21.54 -7.15
N ILE A 150 -1.94 22.09 -8.04
CA ILE A 150 -1.25 21.31 -9.07
C ILE A 150 -0.29 20.30 -8.44
N LEU A 151 0.47 20.73 -7.43
CA LEU A 151 1.43 19.86 -6.73
C LEU A 151 0.73 18.68 -6.05
N LEU A 152 -0.35 18.92 -5.31
CA LEU A 152 -1.11 17.86 -4.63
C LEU A 152 -1.78 16.90 -5.61
N GLN A 153 -2.31 17.39 -6.73
CA GLN A 153 -2.85 16.53 -7.78
C GLN A 153 -1.77 15.62 -8.38
N TRP A 154 -0.60 16.19 -8.67
CA TRP A 154 0.54 15.44 -9.18
C TRP A 154 1.03 14.37 -8.19
N ILE A 155 1.17 14.73 -6.90
CA ILE A 155 1.53 13.79 -5.83
C ILE A 155 0.55 12.62 -5.77
N ARG A 156 -0.76 12.89 -5.68
CA ARG A 156 -1.79 11.85 -5.57
C ARG A 156 -1.83 10.93 -6.78
N HIS A 157 -1.62 11.48 -7.97
CA HIS A 157 -1.54 10.70 -9.20
C HIS A 157 -0.37 9.70 -9.16
N HIS A 158 0.84 10.16 -8.82
CA HIS A 158 2.01 9.29 -8.79
C HIS A 158 1.99 8.30 -7.62
N VAL A 159 1.45 8.67 -6.46
CA VAL A 159 1.20 7.72 -5.36
C VAL A 159 0.33 6.56 -5.86
N THR A 160 -0.76 6.85 -6.57
CA THR A 160 -1.66 5.81 -7.12
C THR A 160 -0.93 4.89 -8.11
N ILE A 161 -0.08 5.45 -8.98
CA ILE A 161 0.72 4.67 -9.94
C ILE A 161 1.71 3.75 -9.21
N PHE A 162 2.39 4.27 -8.18
CA PHE A 162 3.44 3.54 -7.46
C PHE A 162 2.89 2.50 -6.48
N GLU A 163 1.66 2.67 -5.98
CA GLU A 163 0.96 1.69 -5.14
C GLU A 163 0.42 0.49 -5.94
N GLU A 164 0.45 0.50 -7.28
CA GLU A 164 0.05 -0.64 -8.11
C GLU A 164 0.97 -1.85 -7.85
N ARG A 165 0.37 -2.97 -7.42
CA ARG A 165 1.08 -4.20 -7.06
C ARG A 165 1.05 -5.27 -8.15
N LYS A 166 0.29 -5.04 -9.23
CA LYS A 166 0.28 -5.94 -10.37
C LYS A 166 1.48 -5.67 -11.25
N PHE A 167 2.33 -6.68 -11.37
CA PHE A 167 3.50 -6.66 -12.23
C PHE A 167 3.31 -7.53 -13.47
N PRO A 168 3.84 -7.11 -14.62
CA PRO A 168 3.87 -7.91 -15.83
C PRO A 168 4.68 -9.21 -15.66
N GLY A 169 4.48 -10.15 -16.58
CA GLY A 169 5.10 -11.47 -16.53
C GLY A 169 6.43 -11.57 -17.27
N SER A 170 6.79 -10.60 -18.10
CA SER A 170 8.01 -10.61 -18.92
C SER A 170 9.09 -9.67 -18.39
N TYR A 171 10.34 -10.02 -18.68
CA TYR A 171 11.49 -9.21 -18.29
C TYR A 171 11.49 -7.86 -19.01
N GLU A 172 11.14 -7.85 -20.29
CA GLU A 172 11.10 -6.64 -21.12
C GLU A 172 10.09 -5.62 -20.60
N GLU A 173 8.93 -6.08 -20.13
CA GLU A 173 7.90 -5.20 -19.57
C GLU A 173 8.31 -4.63 -18.20
N ILE A 174 8.96 -5.44 -17.35
CA ILE A 174 9.53 -4.94 -16.07
C ILE A 174 10.66 -3.94 -16.32
N GLU A 175 11.52 -4.19 -17.31
CA GLU A 175 12.58 -3.27 -17.71
C GLU A 175 12.02 -1.93 -18.20
N LEU A 176 10.92 -1.94 -18.96
CA LEU A 176 10.23 -0.72 -19.38
C LEU A 176 9.72 0.07 -18.17
N LEU A 177 9.09 -0.60 -17.20
CA LEU A 177 8.60 0.04 -15.96
C LEU A 177 9.76 0.63 -15.15
N TRP A 178 10.90 -0.06 -15.07
CA TRP A 178 12.09 0.45 -14.40
C TRP A 178 12.65 1.70 -15.07
N ARG A 179 12.74 1.72 -16.41
CA ARG A 179 13.19 2.90 -17.16
C ARG A 179 12.25 4.09 -16.96
N GLN A 180 10.94 3.86 -16.95
CA GLN A 180 9.95 4.90 -16.65
C GLN A 180 10.11 5.45 -15.24
N PHE A 181 10.32 4.55 -14.26
CA PHE A 181 10.57 4.92 -12.87
C PHE A 181 11.86 5.75 -12.69
N LEU A 182 12.96 5.35 -13.34
CA LEU A 182 14.20 6.12 -13.33
C LEU A 182 14.02 7.49 -13.97
N LYS A 183 13.37 7.56 -15.14
CA LYS A 183 13.07 8.83 -15.81
C LYS A 183 12.29 9.77 -14.89
N PHE A 184 11.28 9.26 -14.19
CA PHE A 184 10.54 10.03 -13.20
C PHE A 184 11.47 10.61 -12.11
N LYS A 185 12.34 9.78 -11.50
CA LYS A 185 13.28 10.22 -10.45
C LYS A 185 14.27 11.27 -10.95
N GLU A 186 14.74 11.13 -12.19
CA GLU A 186 15.78 12.00 -12.76
C GLU A 186 15.24 13.30 -13.33
N THR A 187 13.99 13.31 -13.82
CA THR A 187 13.47 14.44 -14.60
C THR A 187 12.26 15.13 -13.96
N GLU A 188 11.31 14.39 -13.41
CA GLU A 188 10.05 14.95 -12.93
C GLU A 188 10.11 15.33 -11.44
N LEU A 189 10.66 14.43 -10.62
CA LEU A 189 10.75 14.59 -9.17
C LEU A 189 11.53 15.85 -8.73
N PRO A 190 12.71 16.17 -9.29
CA PRO A 190 13.48 17.36 -8.86
C PRO A 190 12.78 18.68 -9.20
N VAL A 191 12.05 18.72 -10.30
CA VAL A 191 11.26 19.90 -10.71
C VAL A 191 10.13 20.13 -9.71
N LYS A 192 9.42 19.06 -9.33
CA LYS A 192 8.32 19.14 -8.35
C LYS A 192 8.80 19.40 -6.93
N GLU A 193 10.00 18.96 -6.58
CA GLU A 193 10.65 19.34 -5.32
C GLU A 193 10.93 20.85 -5.28
N SER A 194 11.38 21.42 -6.40
CA SER A 194 11.57 22.87 -6.54
C SER A 194 10.24 23.62 -6.41
N ASP A 195 9.17 23.13 -7.03
CA ASP A 195 7.80 23.68 -6.87
C ASP A 195 7.35 23.65 -5.41
N LYS A 196 7.61 22.55 -4.68
CA LYS A 196 7.30 22.42 -3.25
C LYS A 196 8.06 23.48 -2.44
N ILE A 197 9.37 23.61 -2.64
CA ILE A 197 10.20 24.60 -1.94
C ILE A 197 9.69 26.01 -2.25
N HIS A 198 9.36 26.30 -3.49
CA HIS A 198 8.81 27.58 -3.91
C HIS A 198 7.47 27.87 -3.23
N SER A 199 6.55 26.91 -3.17
CA SER A 199 5.26 27.08 -2.48
C SER A 199 5.43 27.46 -1.00
N LYS A 200 6.43 26.88 -0.32
CA LYS A 200 6.75 27.21 1.07
C LYS A 200 7.27 28.65 1.20
N GLN A 201 8.05 29.13 0.24
CA GLN A 201 8.53 30.52 0.22
C GLN A 201 7.37 31.51 -0.01
N ILE A 202 6.42 31.19 -0.91
CA ILE A 202 5.23 32.03 -1.10
C ILE A 202 4.42 32.09 0.20
N TYR A 203 4.18 30.95 0.86
CA TYR A 203 3.46 30.90 2.13
C TYR A 203 4.10 31.78 3.21
N GLN A 204 5.42 31.72 3.35
CA GLN A 204 6.16 32.54 4.32
C GLN A 204 5.97 34.05 4.10
N SER A 205 5.71 34.48 2.85
CA SER A 205 5.46 35.89 2.55
C SER A 205 4.13 36.43 3.10
N PHE A 206 3.14 35.56 3.33
CA PHE A 206 1.81 35.95 3.85
C PHE A 206 1.39 35.22 5.14
N GLU A 207 2.29 34.44 5.76
CA GLU A 207 2.02 33.65 6.96
C GLU A 207 1.47 34.49 8.13
N SER A 208 1.98 35.72 8.30
CA SER A 208 1.49 36.64 9.32
C SER A 208 0.02 37.03 9.12
N ALA A 209 -0.43 37.16 7.87
CA ALA A 209 -1.82 37.45 7.53
C ALA A 209 -2.75 36.23 7.78
N VAL A 210 -2.23 35.01 7.64
CA VAL A 210 -2.95 33.79 8.06
C VAL A 210 -3.11 33.75 9.58
N GLN A 211 -2.04 34.03 10.33
CA GLN A 211 -2.07 34.07 11.80
C GLN A 211 -2.99 35.17 12.33
N ALA A 212 -3.08 36.30 11.63
CA ALA A 212 -4.00 37.39 11.91
C ALA A 212 -5.45 37.11 11.48
N GLY A 213 -5.73 35.98 10.83
CA GLY A 213 -7.06 35.58 10.37
C GLY A 213 -7.57 36.34 9.13
N GLN A 214 -6.70 37.09 8.45
CA GLN A 214 -7.02 37.82 7.22
C GLN A 214 -7.11 36.91 6.00
N VAL A 215 -6.32 35.83 5.99
CA VAL A 215 -6.38 34.76 4.97
C VAL A 215 -6.77 33.45 5.64
N LYS A 216 -7.77 32.77 5.09
CA LYS A 216 -8.21 31.45 5.56
C LYS A 216 -7.69 30.36 4.63
N VAL A 217 -6.74 29.58 5.12
CA VAL A 217 -6.19 28.43 4.39
C VAL A 217 -7.19 27.26 4.47
N PRO A 218 -7.64 26.69 3.34
CA PRO A 218 -8.48 25.49 3.35
C PRO A 218 -7.78 24.29 3.99
N PRO A 219 -8.51 23.33 4.59
CA PRO A 219 -7.94 22.10 5.09
C PRO A 219 -7.17 21.34 4.00
N GLY A 220 -5.98 20.84 4.31
CA GLY A 220 -5.13 20.11 3.35
C GLY A 220 -4.25 21.00 2.47
N TYR A 221 -4.38 22.32 2.57
CA TYR A 221 -3.57 23.29 1.83
C TYR A 221 -2.53 23.98 2.73
N HIS A 222 -2.40 23.60 4.00
CA HIS A 222 -1.33 24.13 4.83
C HIS A 222 0.02 23.50 4.41
N PRO A 223 1.17 24.21 4.48
CA PRO A 223 2.47 23.63 4.11
C PRO A 223 2.81 22.31 4.81
N ILE A 224 2.32 22.11 6.03
CA ILE A 224 2.47 20.85 6.78
C ILE A 224 1.72 19.70 6.09
N ASP A 225 0.51 19.94 5.58
CA ASP A 225 -0.27 18.94 4.86
C ASP A 225 0.39 18.60 3.52
N VAL A 226 0.96 19.60 2.83
CA VAL A 226 1.73 19.39 1.60
C VAL A 226 2.97 18.53 1.88
N GLU A 227 3.69 18.79 2.97
CA GLU A 227 4.85 17.98 3.38
C GLU A 227 4.44 16.55 3.73
N LYS A 228 3.28 16.37 4.38
CA LYS A 228 2.73 15.03 4.67
C LYS A 228 2.45 14.25 3.39
N GLU A 229 1.77 14.85 2.42
CA GLU A 229 1.48 14.20 1.13
C GLU A 229 2.77 13.94 0.32
N TRP A 230 3.76 14.84 0.41
CA TRP A 230 5.09 14.64 -0.16
C TRP A 230 5.83 13.44 0.48
N GLY A 231 5.69 13.26 1.79
CA GLY A 231 6.19 12.09 2.52
C GLY A 231 5.53 10.78 2.05
N ARG A 232 4.21 10.79 1.80
CA ARG A 232 3.51 9.63 1.22
C ARG A 232 4.04 9.25 -0.16
N LEU A 233 4.33 10.25 -1.01
CA LEU A 233 4.99 10.01 -2.29
C LEU A 233 6.36 9.36 -2.12
N HIS A 234 7.18 9.82 -1.16
CA HIS A 234 8.50 9.23 -0.90
C HIS A 234 8.40 7.75 -0.51
N VAL A 235 7.48 7.42 0.39
CA VAL A 235 7.23 6.02 0.78
C VAL A 235 6.80 5.18 -0.43
N ALA A 236 5.89 5.70 -1.26
CA ALA A 236 5.44 5.02 -2.47
C ALA A 236 6.59 4.81 -3.49
N ILE A 237 7.47 5.79 -3.67
CA ILE A 237 8.66 5.69 -4.53
C ILE A 237 9.61 4.59 -4.03
N LEU A 238 9.93 4.58 -2.73
CA LEU A 238 10.82 3.59 -2.13
C LEU A 238 10.24 2.17 -2.26
N GLU A 239 8.96 2.02 -1.97
CA GLU A 239 8.28 0.73 -2.08
C GLU A 239 8.21 0.26 -3.53
N ARG A 240 7.94 1.15 -4.48
CA ARG A 240 7.94 0.83 -5.91
C ARG A 240 9.31 0.35 -6.37
N GLU A 241 10.38 1.02 -5.96
CA GLU A 241 11.76 0.62 -6.27
C GLU A 241 12.06 -0.78 -5.72
N ARG A 242 11.70 -1.03 -4.46
CA ARG A 242 11.88 -2.32 -3.80
C ARG A 242 11.14 -3.44 -4.53
N LEU A 243 9.87 -3.22 -4.87
CA LEU A 243 9.03 -4.20 -5.57
C LEU A 243 9.57 -4.51 -6.98
N LEU A 244 10.01 -3.49 -7.73
CA LEU A 244 10.62 -3.70 -9.05
C LEU A 244 11.89 -4.55 -8.96
N ARG A 245 12.76 -4.32 -7.96
CA ARG A 245 13.97 -5.15 -7.73
C ARG A 245 13.62 -6.61 -7.44
N ILE A 246 12.62 -6.85 -6.57
CA ILE A 246 12.15 -8.21 -6.26
C ILE A 246 11.61 -8.91 -7.51
N GLU A 247 10.89 -8.19 -8.36
CA GLU A 247 10.37 -8.76 -9.61
C GLU A 247 11.48 -9.09 -10.62
N PHE A 248 12.53 -8.28 -10.71
CA PHE A 248 13.72 -8.63 -11.50
C PHE A 248 14.36 -9.93 -11.01
N GLU A 249 14.65 -10.03 -9.71
CA GLU A 249 15.26 -11.24 -9.11
C GLU A 249 14.38 -12.48 -9.33
N ARG A 250 13.07 -12.31 -9.21
CA ARG A 250 12.08 -13.37 -9.45
C ARG A 250 12.14 -13.84 -10.91
N LEU A 251 12.13 -12.91 -11.88
CA LEU A 251 12.18 -13.26 -13.30
C LEU A 251 13.52 -13.89 -13.69
N GLU A 252 14.65 -13.41 -13.18
CA GLU A 252 15.96 -14.04 -13.41
C GLU A 252 16.04 -15.47 -12.85
N ARG A 253 15.43 -15.71 -11.68
CA ARG A 253 15.33 -17.05 -11.11
C ARG A 253 14.48 -17.96 -11.99
N LEU A 254 13.31 -17.49 -12.44
CA LEU A 254 12.44 -18.29 -13.30
C LEU A 254 13.07 -18.56 -14.66
N GLN A 255 13.79 -17.60 -15.24
CA GLN A 255 14.51 -17.79 -16.49
C GLN A 255 15.59 -18.88 -16.37
N ARG A 256 16.30 -18.94 -15.23
CA ARG A 256 17.26 -20.03 -14.94
C ARG A 256 16.58 -21.39 -14.87
N ILE A 257 15.42 -21.48 -14.21
CA ILE A 257 14.61 -22.71 -14.13
C ILE A 257 14.10 -23.10 -15.52
N TYR A 258 13.62 -22.14 -16.30
CA TYR A 258 13.18 -22.36 -17.69
C TYR A 258 14.32 -22.96 -18.54
N SER A 259 15.51 -22.35 -18.51
CA SER A 259 16.68 -22.88 -19.24
C SER A 259 17.06 -24.29 -18.80
N LYS A 260 16.97 -24.57 -17.48
CA LYS A 260 17.20 -25.91 -16.92
C LYS A 260 16.18 -26.92 -17.46
N VAL A 261 14.88 -26.63 -17.36
CA VAL A 261 13.79 -27.49 -17.87
C VAL A 261 13.95 -27.72 -19.36
N GLN A 262 14.27 -26.68 -20.13
CA GLN A 262 14.48 -26.78 -21.57
C GLN A 262 15.63 -27.74 -21.90
N MET A 263 16.77 -27.61 -21.21
CA MET A 263 17.93 -28.47 -21.41
C MET A 263 17.67 -29.92 -20.96
N GLU A 264 17.22 -30.11 -19.72
CA GLU A 264 16.98 -31.44 -19.13
C GLU A 264 15.87 -32.21 -19.83
N SER A 265 14.80 -31.52 -20.28
CA SER A 265 13.77 -32.16 -21.09
C SER A 265 14.29 -32.61 -22.46
N GLY A 266 15.26 -31.89 -23.05
CA GLY A 266 15.96 -32.34 -24.26
C GLY A 266 16.78 -33.62 -24.02
N VAL A 267 17.59 -33.63 -22.95
CA VAL A 267 18.38 -34.81 -22.57
C VAL A 267 17.48 -36.02 -22.26
N CYS A 268 16.35 -35.79 -21.59
CA CYS A 268 15.37 -36.84 -21.32
C CYS A 268 14.73 -37.37 -22.61
N ASP A 269 14.43 -36.50 -23.58
CA ASP A 269 13.90 -36.89 -24.89
C ASP A 269 14.86 -37.83 -25.65
N ASP A 270 16.16 -37.50 -25.64
CA ASP A 270 17.23 -38.32 -26.21
C ASP A 270 17.35 -39.67 -25.48
N GLN A 271 17.24 -39.67 -24.14
CA GLN A 271 17.25 -40.89 -23.33
C GLN A 271 16.07 -41.81 -23.66
N LEU A 272 14.86 -41.26 -23.83
CA LEU A 272 13.68 -42.04 -24.24
C LEU A 272 13.82 -42.61 -25.66
N ALA A 273 14.41 -41.84 -26.59
CA ALA A 273 14.72 -42.35 -27.93
C ALA A 273 15.76 -43.48 -27.90
N HIS A 274 16.75 -43.41 -27.03
CA HIS A 274 17.70 -44.50 -26.82
C HIS A 274 17.02 -45.76 -26.26
N LEU A 275 16.15 -45.60 -25.26
CA LEU A 275 15.33 -46.66 -24.68
C LEU A 275 14.45 -47.36 -25.73
N GLU A 276 13.76 -46.59 -26.57
CA GLU A 276 12.97 -47.10 -27.70
C GLU A 276 13.81 -48.02 -28.60
N ASN A 277 15.03 -47.59 -28.95
CA ASN A 277 15.94 -48.38 -29.78
C ASN A 277 16.41 -49.68 -29.10
N LEU A 278 16.73 -49.65 -27.80
CA LEU A 278 17.11 -50.85 -27.04
C LEU A 278 15.95 -51.85 -27.00
N LEU A 279 14.75 -51.35 -26.72
CA LEU A 279 13.53 -52.16 -26.64
C LEU A 279 13.22 -52.80 -28.00
N GLN A 280 13.38 -52.06 -29.10
CA GLN A 280 13.20 -52.57 -30.46
C GLN A 280 14.23 -53.64 -30.83
N LYS A 281 15.50 -53.47 -30.45
CA LYS A 281 16.55 -54.48 -30.64
C LYS A 281 16.22 -55.78 -29.89
N ASP A 282 15.81 -55.68 -28.63
CA ASP A 282 15.43 -56.85 -27.84
C ASP A 282 14.17 -57.53 -28.39
N MET A 283 13.18 -56.77 -28.86
CA MET A 283 12.02 -57.32 -29.57
C MET A 283 12.42 -58.10 -30.83
N ALA A 284 13.36 -57.58 -31.63
CA ALA A 284 13.87 -58.28 -32.81
C ALA A 284 14.57 -59.60 -32.45
N LEU A 285 15.36 -59.62 -31.36
CA LEU A 285 15.99 -60.85 -30.84
C LEU A 285 14.94 -61.89 -30.42
N LEU A 286 13.91 -61.47 -29.67
CA LEU A 286 12.83 -62.35 -29.23
C LEU A 286 12.06 -62.96 -30.40
N ASN A 287 11.74 -62.16 -31.42
CA ASN A 287 11.10 -62.61 -32.66
C ASN A 287 11.96 -63.61 -33.44
N ALA A 288 13.28 -63.48 -33.38
CA ALA A 288 14.24 -64.43 -33.96
C ALA A 288 14.51 -65.66 -33.06
N GLY A 289 13.78 -65.82 -31.95
CA GLY A 289 13.93 -66.95 -31.02
C GLY A 289 15.10 -66.83 -30.04
N LYS A 290 15.85 -65.72 -30.05
CA LYS A 290 16.98 -65.46 -29.15
C LYS A 290 16.52 -64.80 -27.84
N PRO A 291 17.26 -64.92 -26.72
CA PRO A 291 16.95 -64.20 -25.49
C PRO A 291 17.22 -62.70 -25.64
N ALA A 292 16.44 -61.87 -24.95
CA ALA A 292 16.68 -60.43 -24.83
C ALA A 292 18.02 -60.17 -24.11
N GLN A 293 18.76 -59.13 -24.51
CA GLN A 293 20.11 -58.85 -24.02
C GLN A 293 20.22 -57.57 -23.20
N HIS A 294 19.27 -56.63 -23.35
CA HIS A 294 19.37 -55.29 -22.76
C HIS A 294 18.35 -55.07 -21.62
N THR A 295 17.72 -56.11 -21.09
CA THR A 295 16.63 -56.02 -20.09
C THR A 295 16.98 -55.22 -18.84
N ALA A 296 18.14 -55.48 -18.23
CA ALA A 296 18.59 -54.80 -17.01
C ALA A 296 19.05 -53.35 -17.26
N GLU A 297 19.47 -53.03 -18.49
CA GLU A 297 19.77 -51.66 -18.90
C GLU A 297 18.48 -50.88 -19.10
N VAL A 298 17.51 -51.46 -19.81
CA VAL A 298 16.18 -50.88 -20.03
C VAL A 298 15.45 -50.59 -18.71
N GLU A 299 15.43 -51.51 -17.74
CA GLU A 299 14.79 -51.25 -16.44
C GLU A 299 15.45 -50.06 -15.71
N ARG A 300 16.79 -50.03 -15.66
CA ARG A 300 17.52 -48.94 -15.00
C ARG A 300 17.30 -47.59 -15.66
N GLU A 301 17.31 -47.55 -16.99
CA GLU A 301 17.09 -46.30 -17.74
C GLU A 301 15.63 -45.83 -17.67
N LEU A 302 14.64 -46.74 -17.62
CA LEU A 302 13.23 -46.40 -17.38
C LEU A 302 13.01 -45.77 -15.99
N ASP A 303 13.70 -46.26 -14.95
CA ASP A 303 13.62 -45.68 -13.60
C ASP A 303 14.34 -44.34 -13.51
N LYS A 304 15.45 -44.15 -14.22
CA LYS A 304 16.12 -42.85 -14.32
C LYS A 304 15.23 -41.83 -15.02
N ALA A 305 14.64 -42.18 -16.17
CA ALA A 305 13.75 -41.31 -16.93
C ALA A 305 12.52 -40.90 -16.09
N ASP A 306 11.94 -41.82 -15.33
CA ASP A 306 10.82 -41.53 -14.42
C ASP A 306 11.18 -40.46 -13.37
N ASN A 307 12.35 -40.62 -12.73
CA ASN A 307 12.83 -39.66 -11.74
C ASN A 307 13.09 -38.27 -12.35
N VAL A 308 13.69 -38.22 -13.55
CA VAL A 308 13.94 -36.95 -14.26
C VAL A 308 12.62 -36.26 -14.60
N ILE A 309 11.65 -36.98 -15.17
CA ILE A 309 10.34 -36.41 -15.53
C ILE A 309 9.60 -35.88 -14.29
N ARG A 310 9.67 -36.57 -13.15
CA ARG A 310 9.09 -36.08 -11.89
C ARG A 310 9.72 -34.75 -11.44
N LEU A 311 11.05 -34.63 -11.52
CA LEU A 311 11.75 -33.38 -11.19
C LEU A 311 11.40 -32.26 -12.17
N LEU A 312 11.29 -32.56 -13.46
CA LEU A 312 10.87 -31.61 -14.49
C LEU A 312 9.45 -31.08 -14.23
N PHE A 313 8.51 -31.93 -13.80
CA PHE A 313 7.17 -31.46 -13.44
C PHE A 313 7.19 -30.49 -12.25
N ASN A 314 8.03 -30.74 -11.24
CA ASN A 314 8.19 -29.81 -10.12
C ASN A 314 8.74 -28.46 -10.60
N ASP A 315 9.76 -28.46 -11.45
CA ASP A 315 10.33 -27.22 -11.99
C ASP A 315 9.33 -26.46 -12.87
N VAL A 316 8.56 -27.17 -13.71
CA VAL A 316 7.46 -26.58 -14.48
C VAL A 316 6.38 -25.99 -13.57
N GLN A 317 6.07 -26.64 -12.45
CA GLN A 317 5.10 -26.09 -11.49
C GLN A 317 5.62 -24.79 -10.89
N ILE A 318 6.91 -24.71 -10.54
CA ILE A 318 7.54 -23.46 -10.09
C ILE A 318 7.42 -22.37 -11.16
N LEU A 319 7.58 -22.71 -12.45
CA LEU A 319 7.36 -21.77 -13.55
C LEU A 319 5.90 -21.30 -13.63
N LYS A 320 4.92 -22.19 -13.43
CA LYS A 320 3.48 -21.85 -13.43
C LYS A 320 3.12 -20.94 -12.26
N ASP A 321 3.53 -21.30 -11.04
CA ASP A 321 3.30 -20.50 -9.84
C ASP A 321 3.99 -19.13 -9.96
N GLY A 322 5.16 -19.11 -10.61
CA GLY A 322 5.88 -17.89 -10.99
C GLY A 322 5.30 -17.12 -12.17
N ARG A 323 4.18 -17.54 -12.79
CA ARG A 323 3.57 -16.88 -13.97
C ARG A 323 4.55 -16.67 -15.13
N HIS A 324 5.49 -17.58 -15.33
CA HIS A 324 6.44 -17.49 -16.43
C HIS A 324 5.71 -17.64 -17.78
N PRO A 325 5.98 -16.80 -18.80
CA PRO A 325 5.19 -16.79 -20.04
C PRO A 325 5.18 -18.13 -20.78
N GLN A 326 6.29 -18.88 -20.72
CA GLN A 326 6.49 -20.16 -21.40
C GLN A 326 6.14 -21.38 -20.52
N ALA A 327 5.60 -21.20 -19.30
CA ALA A 327 5.35 -22.31 -18.38
C ALA A 327 4.41 -23.38 -18.98
N GLU A 328 3.37 -22.95 -19.70
CA GLU A 328 2.40 -23.86 -20.30
C GLU A 328 2.98 -24.65 -21.47
N GLN A 329 3.88 -24.03 -22.25
CA GLN A 329 4.62 -24.72 -23.30
C GLN A 329 5.54 -25.79 -22.71
N MET A 330 6.25 -25.48 -21.62
CA MET A 330 7.12 -26.43 -20.94
C MET A 330 6.32 -27.58 -20.31
N TYR A 331 5.14 -27.29 -19.74
CA TYR A 331 4.24 -28.32 -19.24
C TYR A 331 3.83 -29.32 -20.32
N ARG A 332 3.38 -28.85 -21.49
CA ARG A 332 3.02 -29.75 -22.60
C ARG A 332 4.20 -30.60 -23.07
N ARG A 333 5.40 -30.03 -23.11
CA ARG A 333 6.64 -30.75 -23.47
C ARG A 333 6.93 -31.87 -22.46
N VAL A 334 6.92 -31.57 -21.16
CA VAL A 334 7.17 -32.56 -20.10
C VAL A 334 6.06 -33.61 -20.03
N PHE A 335 4.80 -33.22 -20.26
CA PHE A 335 3.67 -34.14 -20.36
C PHE A 335 3.84 -35.14 -21.50
N HIS A 336 4.28 -34.68 -22.68
CA HIS A 336 4.55 -35.58 -23.81
C HIS A 336 5.68 -36.57 -23.50
N LEU A 337 6.74 -36.15 -22.80
CA LEU A 337 7.79 -37.06 -22.31
C LEU A 337 7.22 -38.12 -21.36
N HIS A 338 6.33 -37.71 -20.45
CA HIS A 338 5.66 -38.61 -19.52
C HIS A 338 4.81 -39.65 -20.26
N GLU A 339 4.01 -39.24 -21.25
CA GLU A 339 3.23 -40.18 -22.08
C GLU A 339 4.13 -41.18 -22.81
N ARG A 340 5.23 -40.71 -23.42
CA ARG A 340 6.22 -41.59 -24.06
C ARG A 340 6.79 -42.61 -23.08
N LEU A 341 7.18 -42.19 -21.87
CA LEU A 341 7.70 -43.08 -20.84
C LEU A 341 6.64 -44.13 -20.41
N VAL A 342 5.39 -43.73 -20.22
CA VAL A 342 4.29 -44.64 -19.84
C VAL A 342 4.06 -45.69 -20.93
N ASN A 343 4.10 -45.29 -22.20
CA ASN A 343 3.99 -46.20 -23.34
C ASN A 343 5.17 -47.19 -23.38
N LEU A 344 6.40 -46.70 -23.19
CA LEU A 344 7.60 -47.56 -23.13
C LEU A 344 7.57 -48.54 -21.97
N ARG A 345 7.14 -48.11 -20.78
CA ARG A 345 6.93 -49.01 -19.62
C ARG A 345 5.88 -50.06 -19.93
N SER A 346 4.79 -49.68 -20.60
CA SER A 346 3.72 -50.61 -20.98
C SER A 346 4.22 -51.65 -21.98
N ASP A 347 4.94 -51.24 -23.02
CA ASP A 347 5.53 -52.15 -24.01
C ASP A 347 6.60 -53.05 -23.38
N TYR A 348 7.46 -52.53 -22.50
CA TYR A 348 8.42 -53.33 -21.73
C TYR A 348 7.73 -54.43 -20.91
N ASN A 349 6.70 -54.06 -20.13
CA ASN A 349 5.99 -54.99 -19.26
C ASN A 349 5.24 -56.06 -20.04
N LEU A 350 4.49 -55.67 -21.09
CA LEU A 350 3.67 -56.60 -21.88
C LEU A 350 4.50 -57.51 -22.78
N ARG A 351 5.58 -57.01 -23.39
CA ARG A 351 6.27 -57.71 -24.48
C ARG A 351 7.58 -58.36 -24.05
N LEU A 352 8.28 -57.81 -23.06
CA LEU A 352 9.54 -58.36 -22.58
C LEU A 352 9.35 -59.12 -21.27
N LYS A 353 8.77 -58.48 -20.24
CA LYS A 353 8.67 -59.06 -18.89
C LYS A 353 7.78 -60.30 -18.83
N VAL A 354 6.68 -60.33 -19.60
CA VAL A 354 5.79 -61.50 -19.70
C VAL A 354 6.42 -62.63 -20.53
N VAL A 355 7.15 -62.30 -21.60
CA VAL A 355 7.75 -63.30 -22.52
C VAL A 355 8.97 -63.98 -21.90
N THR A 356 9.80 -63.25 -21.16
CA THR A 356 10.89 -63.85 -20.36
C THR A 356 10.32 -64.71 -19.23
N SER A 357 9.26 -64.26 -18.55
CA SER A 357 8.59 -65.04 -17.50
C SER A 357 7.93 -66.34 -18.01
N SER A 358 7.42 -66.35 -19.24
CA SER A 358 6.80 -67.55 -19.85
C SER A 358 7.80 -68.53 -20.48
N ARG A 359 8.99 -68.07 -20.92
CA ARG A 359 10.08 -68.98 -21.37
C ARG A 359 10.83 -69.65 -20.21
N VAL A 360 10.96 -68.99 -19.05
CA VAL A 360 11.60 -69.58 -17.86
C VAL A 360 10.83 -70.80 -17.33
N LEU A 361 9.52 -70.89 -17.59
CA LEU A 361 8.69 -72.02 -17.16
C LEU A 361 8.82 -73.30 -18.01
N GLN A 362 9.48 -73.27 -19.18
CA GLN A 362 9.66 -74.44 -20.04
C GLN A 362 11.06 -75.03 -20.06
N THR A 363 12.07 -74.34 -19.54
CA THR A 363 13.43 -74.86 -19.45
C THR A 363 14.06 -74.53 -18.10
N GLN A 364 13.64 -75.22 -17.05
CA GLN A 364 14.51 -75.70 -15.97
C GLN A 364 13.68 -76.43 -14.89
N SER A 365 13.65 -77.76 -15.03
CA SER A 365 13.93 -78.61 -13.87
C SER A 365 15.31 -78.22 -13.37
N THR A 366 15.38 -77.44 -12.30
CA THR A 366 16.32 -77.56 -11.17
C THR A 366 16.21 -76.32 -10.27
N GLN A 367 16.25 -76.58 -8.98
CA GLN A 367 16.25 -75.61 -7.89
C GLN A 367 17.25 -74.46 -8.13
N LYS A 368 16.79 -73.20 -8.28
CA LYS A 368 17.58 -71.98 -7.92
C LYS A 368 16.90 -70.59 -8.02
N VAL A 369 15.62 -70.44 -8.34
CA VAL A 369 15.00 -69.09 -8.58
C VAL A 369 14.49 -68.36 -7.32
N ARG A 370 14.41 -69.00 -6.15
CA ARG A 370 13.88 -68.34 -4.92
C ARG A 370 14.76 -67.27 -4.24
N PRO A 371 16.11 -67.24 -4.35
CA PRO A 371 16.92 -66.26 -3.61
C PRO A 371 16.76 -64.80 -4.08
N GLU A 372 16.52 -64.55 -5.37
CA GLU A 372 16.45 -63.17 -5.91
C GLU A 372 15.18 -62.43 -5.51
N LEU A 373 14.02 -63.12 -5.47
CA LEU A 373 12.75 -62.52 -5.01
C LEU A 373 12.77 -62.22 -3.50
N ASP A 374 13.44 -63.08 -2.72
CA ASP A 374 13.69 -62.85 -1.30
C ASP A 374 14.59 -61.61 -1.10
N ASP A 375 15.61 -61.40 -1.94
CA ASP A 375 16.52 -60.25 -1.85
C ASP A 375 15.83 -58.92 -2.22
N VAL A 376 14.99 -58.92 -3.27
CA VAL A 376 14.21 -57.74 -3.68
C VAL A 376 13.20 -57.34 -2.59
N THR A 377 12.52 -58.32 -1.99
CA THR A 377 11.56 -58.05 -0.90
C THR A 377 12.26 -57.59 0.37
N LEU A 378 13.42 -58.16 0.71
CA LEU A 378 14.26 -57.69 1.82
C LEU A 378 14.71 -56.24 1.62
N ARG A 379 15.20 -55.91 0.43
CA ARG A 379 15.66 -54.56 0.08
C ARG A 379 14.53 -53.52 0.13
N TYR A 380 13.32 -53.89 -0.28
CA TYR A 380 12.15 -53.03 -0.14
C TYR A 380 11.91 -52.61 1.33
N VAL A 381 12.02 -53.55 2.29
CA VAL A 381 11.84 -53.21 3.71
C VAL A 381 13.01 -52.39 4.25
N GLU A 382 14.23 -52.62 3.78
CA GLU A 382 15.39 -51.78 4.11
C GLU A 382 15.21 -50.33 3.59
N ASP A 383 14.65 -50.15 2.39
CA ASP A 383 14.31 -48.82 1.86
C ASP A 383 13.20 -48.13 2.68
N LEU A 384 12.20 -48.89 3.15
CA LEU A 384 11.16 -48.36 4.04
C LEU A 384 11.74 -47.95 5.40
N LEU A 385 12.67 -48.73 5.95
CA LEU A 385 13.39 -48.39 7.19
C LEU A 385 14.21 -47.11 7.01
N ALA A 386 14.98 -47.01 5.92
CA ALA A 386 15.76 -45.81 5.61
C ALA A 386 14.88 -44.57 5.52
N TRP A 387 13.70 -44.68 4.88
CA TRP A 387 12.74 -43.58 4.79
C TRP A 387 12.24 -43.13 6.18
N VAL A 388 11.93 -44.07 7.06
CA VAL A 388 11.47 -43.76 8.43
C VAL A 388 12.59 -43.09 9.24
N GLU A 389 13.82 -43.58 9.14
CA GLU A 389 14.98 -43.00 9.82
C GLU A 389 15.30 -41.58 9.32
N GLU A 390 15.27 -41.36 8.01
CA GLU A 390 15.50 -40.05 7.39
C GLU A 390 14.44 -39.03 7.87
N ASN A 391 13.17 -39.41 7.86
CA ASN A 391 12.10 -38.51 8.30
C ASN A 391 12.10 -38.28 9.82
N GLN A 392 12.55 -39.26 10.61
CA GLN A 392 12.76 -39.05 12.05
C GLN A 392 13.86 -38.01 12.27
N GLN A 393 15.01 -38.13 11.57
CA GLN A 393 16.08 -37.13 11.66
C GLN A 393 15.62 -35.75 11.18
N ARG A 394 14.80 -35.70 10.14
CA ARG A 394 14.22 -34.44 9.64
C ARG A 394 13.37 -33.76 10.69
N ILE A 395 12.51 -34.50 11.41
CA ILE A 395 11.70 -33.95 12.50
C ILE A 395 12.57 -33.51 13.68
N ASP A 396 13.55 -34.32 14.06
CA ASP A 396 14.43 -34.04 15.21
C ASP A 396 15.27 -32.77 15.00
N LYS A 397 15.66 -32.47 13.75
CA LYS A 397 16.46 -31.29 13.38
C LYS A 397 15.63 -30.08 12.96
N ALA A 398 14.31 -30.20 12.84
CA ALA A 398 13.48 -29.14 12.29
C ALA A 398 13.26 -27.99 13.29
N GLU A 399 13.41 -26.77 12.80
CA GLU A 399 13.25 -25.53 13.58
C GLU A 399 11.78 -25.23 13.91
N TRP A 400 11.53 -24.35 14.88
CA TRP A 400 10.18 -24.00 15.33
C TRP A 400 9.65 -22.67 14.79
N GLY A 401 10.52 -21.84 14.17
CA GLY A 401 10.21 -20.47 13.75
C GLY A 401 10.48 -19.42 14.84
N THR A 402 10.84 -18.20 14.45
CA THR A 402 11.21 -17.08 15.33
C THR A 402 10.23 -15.91 15.27
N ASP A 403 9.37 -15.89 14.26
CA ASP A 403 8.35 -14.87 13.99
C ASP A 403 7.10 -15.52 13.39
N LEU A 404 6.00 -14.76 13.26
CA LEU A 404 4.74 -15.31 12.76
C LEU A 404 4.87 -15.97 11.37
N PRO A 405 5.47 -15.34 10.34
CA PRO A 405 5.61 -15.96 9.03
C PRO A 405 6.46 -17.24 9.02
N SER A 406 7.54 -17.29 9.80
CA SER A 406 8.36 -18.50 9.90
C SER A 406 7.64 -19.62 10.64
N VAL A 407 6.88 -19.33 11.71
CA VAL A 407 6.05 -20.32 12.42
C VAL A 407 4.94 -20.87 11.51
N GLU A 408 4.26 -20.02 10.73
CA GLU A 408 3.26 -20.42 9.72
C GLU A 408 3.87 -21.33 8.65
N SER A 409 5.06 -20.98 8.15
CA SER A 409 5.80 -21.79 7.17
C SER A 409 6.17 -23.17 7.75
N GLN A 410 6.67 -23.22 8.98
CA GLN A 410 6.99 -24.49 9.66
C GLN A 410 5.74 -25.35 9.88
N LEU A 411 4.62 -24.74 10.29
CA LEU A 411 3.35 -25.44 10.48
C LEU A 411 2.79 -26.00 9.16
N GLY A 412 2.78 -25.19 8.10
CA GLY A 412 2.34 -25.61 6.77
C GLY A 412 3.18 -26.76 6.21
N SER A 413 4.51 -26.62 6.26
CA SER A 413 5.46 -27.65 5.83
C SER A 413 5.29 -28.95 6.63
N HIS A 414 5.13 -28.86 7.95
CA HIS A 414 4.95 -30.02 8.81
C HIS A 414 3.59 -30.72 8.61
N ARG A 415 2.51 -29.99 8.32
CA ARG A 415 1.21 -30.60 7.97
C ARG A 415 1.32 -31.50 6.74
N GLY A 416 2.01 -31.05 5.68
CA GLY A 416 2.26 -31.86 4.49
C GLY A 416 3.13 -33.09 4.79
N LEU A 417 4.18 -32.92 5.59
CA LEU A 417 5.01 -34.04 6.03
C LEU A 417 4.24 -35.04 6.89
N HIS A 418 3.39 -34.56 7.81
CA HIS A 418 2.56 -35.39 8.67
C HIS A 418 1.62 -36.28 7.86
N GLN A 419 0.92 -35.71 6.87
CA GLN A 419 0.06 -36.48 5.97
C GLN A 419 0.85 -37.57 5.23
N THR A 420 2.05 -37.23 4.75
CA THR A 420 2.92 -38.20 4.07
C THR A 420 3.32 -39.36 5.00
N ILE A 421 3.56 -39.09 6.29
CA ILE A 421 3.85 -40.09 7.31
C ILE A 421 2.62 -40.96 7.61
N GLU A 422 1.42 -40.38 7.67
CA GLU A 422 0.18 -41.17 7.85
C GLU A 422 -0.08 -42.10 6.66
N ASP A 423 0.03 -41.58 5.43
CA ASP A 423 -0.17 -42.34 4.20
C ASP A 423 0.86 -43.47 4.04
N PHE A 424 2.06 -43.30 4.60
CA PHE A 424 3.13 -44.31 4.60
C PHE A 424 2.72 -45.62 5.27
N LYS A 425 1.71 -45.62 6.17
CA LYS A 425 1.19 -46.83 6.81
C LYS A 425 0.80 -47.91 5.81
N SER A 426 0.22 -47.51 4.67
CA SER A 426 -0.20 -48.41 3.60
C SER A 426 0.96 -49.23 3.01
N LYS A 427 2.17 -48.65 2.95
CA LYS A 427 3.38 -49.32 2.46
C LYS A 427 3.87 -50.38 3.45
N ILE A 428 3.75 -50.11 4.74
CA ILE A 428 4.07 -51.07 5.82
C ILE A 428 3.09 -52.25 5.80
N ASP A 429 1.80 -51.99 5.59
CA ASP A 429 0.78 -53.04 5.50
C ASP A 429 0.98 -53.93 4.27
N ARG A 430 1.41 -53.33 3.16
CA ARG A 430 1.83 -54.08 1.97
C ARG A 430 3.05 -54.97 2.26
N ALA A 431 4.11 -54.42 2.86
CA ALA A 431 5.30 -55.20 3.23
C ALA A 431 4.95 -56.38 4.16
N ARG A 432 4.01 -56.19 5.09
CA ARG A 432 3.50 -57.27 5.95
C ARG A 432 2.81 -58.38 5.15
N THR A 433 2.08 -58.03 4.10
CA THR A 433 1.40 -59.00 3.23
C THR A 433 2.42 -59.79 2.39
N ASP A 434 3.52 -59.15 2.00
CA ASP A 434 4.60 -59.74 1.21
C ASP A 434 5.42 -60.77 2.02
N GLU A 435 5.36 -60.77 3.37
CA GLU A 435 5.99 -61.80 4.23
C GLU A 435 5.61 -63.23 3.79
N ASN A 436 4.37 -63.43 3.34
CA ASN A 436 3.86 -64.74 2.94
C ASN A 436 4.59 -65.32 1.71
N GLN A 437 5.15 -64.47 0.87
CA GLN A 437 5.78 -64.82 -0.40
C GLN A 437 7.25 -65.24 -0.25
N LEU A 438 7.87 -65.00 0.92
CA LEU A 438 9.27 -65.31 1.20
C LEU A 438 9.53 -66.80 1.47
N SER A 439 10.76 -67.24 1.16
CA SER A 439 11.22 -68.58 1.54
C SER A 439 11.36 -68.75 3.07
N PRO A 440 11.29 -69.99 3.60
CA PRO A 440 11.42 -70.24 5.04
C PRO A 440 12.73 -69.74 5.66
N VAL A 441 13.80 -69.62 4.86
CA VAL A 441 15.14 -69.20 5.32
C VAL A 441 15.19 -67.69 5.52
N SER A 442 14.59 -66.91 4.61
CA SER A 442 14.62 -65.43 4.64
C SER A 442 13.54 -64.84 5.54
N LYS A 443 12.47 -65.59 5.81
CA LYS A 443 11.33 -65.16 6.66
C LYS A 443 11.74 -64.69 8.06
N GLY A 444 12.73 -65.34 8.69
CA GLY A 444 13.19 -64.95 10.03
C GLY A 444 13.81 -63.54 10.06
N LYS A 445 14.75 -63.28 9.14
CA LYS A 445 15.41 -61.97 9.00
C LYS A 445 14.42 -60.87 8.59
N TYR A 446 13.51 -61.20 7.67
CA TYR A 446 12.47 -60.26 7.22
C TYR A 446 11.54 -59.82 8.35
N ARG A 447 11.10 -60.77 9.20
CA ARG A 447 10.27 -60.47 10.36
C ARG A 447 10.97 -59.58 11.38
N GLU A 448 12.28 -59.73 11.55
CA GLU A 448 13.07 -58.83 12.39
C GLU A 448 13.07 -57.40 11.83
N TYR A 449 13.28 -57.24 10.52
CA TYR A 449 13.23 -55.92 9.88
C TYR A 449 11.83 -55.29 9.92
N LEU A 450 10.77 -56.07 9.69
CA LEU A 450 9.40 -55.58 9.86
C LEU A 450 9.11 -55.13 11.29
N GLY A 451 9.57 -55.88 12.30
CA GLY A 451 9.43 -55.50 13.70
C GLY A 451 10.17 -54.19 14.03
N LYS A 452 11.38 -54.01 13.48
CA LYS A 452 12.12 -52.74 13.57
C LYS A 452 11.38 -51.60 12.89
N LEU A 453 10.82 -51.85 11.70
CA LEU A 453 10.08 -50.86 10.91
C LEU A 453 8.83 -50.39 11.64
N ASP A 454 8.03 -51.31 12.22
CA ASP A 454 6.84 -50.98 13.01
C ASP A 454 7.21 -50.10 14.22
N LEU A 455 8.29 -50.45 14.93
CA LEU A 455 8.75 -49.71 16.10
C LEU A 455 9.21 -48.29 15.73
N GLN A 456 10.05 -48.17 14.71
CA GLN A 456 10.55 -46.87 14.26
C GLN A 456 9.44 -46.01 13.65
N TYR A 457 8.52 -46.60 12.88
CA TYR A 457 7.37 -45.87 12.33
C TYR A 457 6.44 -45.38 13.45
N GLY A 458 6.17 -46.20 14.46
CA GLY A 458 5.41 -45.79 15.64
C GLY A 458 6.04 -44.59 16.36
N ARG A 459 7.37 -44.59 16.52
CA ARG A 459 8.13 -43.46 17.07
C ARG A 459 8.02 -42.22 16.18
N LEU A 460 8.17 -42.38 14.87
CA LEU A 460 8.07 -41.29 13.89
C LEU A 460 6.68 -40.65 13.91
N LEU A 461 5.62 -41.47 13.88
CA LEU A 461 4.25 -40.99 13.92
C LEU A 461 3.96 -40.23 15.23
N ASN A 462 4.41 -40.75 16.37
CA ASN A 462 4.24 -40.08 17.66
C ASN A 462 5.02 -38.75 17.73
N SER A 463 6.26 -38.73 17.23
CA SER A 463 7.08 -37.51 17.14
C SER A 463 6.41 -36.47 16.23
N SER A 464 5.86 -36.91 15.11
CA SER A 464 5.15 -36.07 14.13
C SER A 464 3.85 -35.48 14.71
N LYS A 465 3.04 -36.29 15.42
CA LYS A 465 1.83 -35.82 16.12
C LYS A 465 2.16 -34.80 17.21
N SER A 466 3.18 -35.10 18.02
CA SER A 466 3.65 -34.19 19.07
C SER A 466 4.12 -32.86 18.48
N ARG A 467 4.93 -32.90 17.41
CA ARG A 467 5.40 -31.70 16.71
C ARG A 467 4.26 -30.88 16.12
N LEU A 468 3.26 -31.53 15.51
CA LEU A 468 2.10 -30.83 14.95
C LEU A 468 1.33 -30.09 16.05
N ARG A 469 1.01 -30.78 17.16
CA ARG A 469 0.33 -30.17 18.32
C ARG A 469 1.10 -28.97 18.86
N ASN A 470 2.42 -29.09 19.00
CA ASN A 470 3.28 -28.01 19.48
C ASN A 470 3.35 -26.84 18.50
N LEU A 471 3.40 -27.10 17.18
CA LEU A 471 3.37 -26.03 16.17
C LEU A 471 2.01 -25.31 16.15
N ASP A 472 0.89 -26.04 16.31
CA ASP A 472 -0.43 -25.42 16.41
C ASP A 472 -0.55 -24.54 17.67
N SER A 473 -0.05 -24.99 18.84
CA SER A 473 -0.04 -24.17 20.06
C SER A 473 0.89 -22.96 19.95
N LEU A 474 2.06 -23.13 19.34
CA LEU A 474 3.00 -22.03 19.11
C LEU A 474 2.42 -20.99 18.16
N HIS A 475 1.83 -21.43 17.05
CA HIS A 475 1.17 -20.56 16.10
C HIS A 475 0.05 -19.77 16.78
N ALA A 476 -0.84 -20.43 17.52
CA ALA A 476 -1.93 -19.76 18.23
C ALA A 476 -1.42 -18.67 19.19
N PHE A 477 -0.37 -18.97 19.96
CA PHE A 477 0.26 -18.01 20.86
C PHE A 477 0.90 -16.84 20.10
N VAL A 478 1.72 -17.13 19.09
CA VAL A 478 2.45 -16.11 18.31
C VAL A 478 1.47 -15.21 17.55
N THR A 479 0.43 -15.75 16.92
CA THR A 479 -0.61 -14.94 16.25
C THR A 479 -1.30 -13.99 17.22
N ALA A 480 -1.66 -14.46 18.42
CA ALA A 480 -2.28 -13.63 19.44
C ALA A 480 -1.33 -12.52 19.92
N ALA A 481 -0.09 -12.87 20.23
CA ALA A 481 0.92 -11.92 20.70
C ALA A 481 1.27 -10.88 19.61
N THR A 482 1.47 -11.28 18.36
CA THR A 482 1.72 -10.37 17.23
C THR A 482 0.59 -9.36 17.07
N LYS A 483 -0.67 -9.79 17.18
CA LYS A 483 -1.82 -8.89 17.03
C LYS A 483 -1.84 -7.80 18.10
N GLU A 484 -1.57 -8.15 19.35
CA GLU A 484 -1.52 -7.17 20.43
C GLU A 484 -0.27 -6.28 20.35
N LEU A 485 0.89 -6.83 19.97
CA LEU A 485 2.12 -6.06 19.72
C LEU A 485 1.96 -5.04 18.59
N MET A 486 1.31 -5.40 17.48
CA MET A 486 1.02 -4.45 16.39
C MET A 486 0.14 -3.31 16.89
N TRP A 487 -0.91 -3.61 17.65
CA TRP A 487 -1.78 -2.58 18.20
C TRP A 487 -1.03 -1.66 19.19
N LEU A 488 -0.16 -2.22 20.03
CA LEU A 488 0.68 -1.44 20.95
C LEU A 488 1.64 -0.52 20.17
N ASN A 489 2.27 -1.05 19.13
CA ASN A 489 3.17 -0.28 18.28
C ASN A 489 2.45 0.86 17.54
N ASP A 490 1.22 0.62 17.05
CA ASP A 490 0.40 1.68 16.44
C ASP A 490 0.11 2.81 17.46
N LYS A 491 -0.11 2.48 18.73
CA LYS A 491 -0.32 3.47 19.80
C LYS A 491 0.97 4.16 20.23
N GLU A 492 2.08 3.44 20.33
CA GLU A 492 3.40 4.04 20.52
C GLU A 492 3.72 5.05 19.43
N GLU A 493 3.50 4.70 18.16
CA GLU A 493 3.76 5.59 17.03
C GLU A 493 2.87 6.85 17.05
N GLU A 494 1.60 6.73 17.45
CA GLU A 494 0.70 7.88 17.67
C GLU A 494 1.24 8.83 18.75
N GLU A 495 1.79 8.30 19.86
CA GLU A 495 2.28 9.10 20.98
C GLU A 495 3.66 9.73 20.71
N VAL A 496 4.57 8.98 20.08
CA VAL A 496 5.93 9.44 19.72
C VAL A 496 5.87 10.55 18.67
N ASN A 497 4.93 10.47 17.73
CA ASN A 497 4.77 11.48 16.68
C ASN A 497 3.87 12.65 17.09
N TYR A 498 3.32 12.66 18.31
CA TYR A 498 2.48 13.74 18.78
C TYR A 498 3.32 14.96 19.19
N ASP A 499 2.92 16.15 18.77
CA ASP A 499 3.59 17.40 19.15
C ASP A 499 3.24 17.78 20.60
N TRP A 500 4.16 17.56 21.53
CA TRP A 500 3.99 17.91 22.94
C TRP A 500 4.37 19.36 23.27
N SER A 501 4.65 20.21 22.29
CA SER A 501 5.01 21.61 22.54
C SER A 501 3.81 22.44 23.02
N ASP A 502 4.08 23.48 23.81
CA ASP A 502 3.07 24.43 24.31
C ASP A 502 2.32 25.19 23.19
N ARG A 503 2.79 25.08 21.94
CA ARG A 503 2.18 25.71 20.75
C ARG A 503 1.12 24.83 20.10
N ASN A 504 0.98 23.57 20.52
CA ASN A 504 0.00 22.65 19.98
C ASN A 504 -1.42 23.01 20.45
N THR A 505 -2.25 23.52 19.54
CA THR A 505 -3.66 23.89 19.80
C THR A 505 -4.58 22.68 19.99
N ASN A 506 -4.11 21.47 19.68
CA ASN A 506 -4.88 20.23 19.75
C ASN A 506 -4.80 19.51 21.12
N MET A 507 -4.14 20.13 22.11
CA MET A 507 -3.95 19.56 23.45
C MET A 507 -5.26 19.17 24.15
N THR A 508 -6.33 19.95 23.93
CA THR A 508 -7.66 19.67 24.50
C THR A 508 -8.25 18.37 23.94
N ALA A 509 -8.17 18.15 22.62
CA ALA A 509 -8.68 16.93 22.01
C ALA A 509 -7.83 15.70 22.38
N LYS A 510 -6.50 15.87 22.52
CA LYS A 510 -5.62 14.81 23.02
C LYS A 510 -6.00 14.37 24.44
N LYS A 511 -6.33 15.33 25.31
CA LYS A 511 -6.82 15.04 26.67
C LYS A 511 -8.16 14.31 26.67
N GLU A 512 -9.07 14.66 25.77
CA GLU A 512 -10.36 13.94 25.62
C GLU A 512 -10.14 12.50 25.09
N ASN A 513 -9.28 12.34 24.08
CA ASN A 513 -8.93 11.04 23.49
C ASN A 513 -8.22 10.12 24.49
N TYR A 514 -7.42 10.67 25.41
CA TYR A 514 -6.76 9.89 26.47
C TYR A 514 -7.76 9.08 27.31
N SER A 515 -8.94 9.64 27.61
CA SER A 515 -9.99 8.90 28.34
C SER A 515 -10.54 7.70 27.56
N GLY A 516 -10.55 7.78 26.22
CA GLY A 516 -10.88 6.67 25.33
C GLY A 516 -9.78 5.62 25.30
N LEU A 517 -8.52 6.07 25.17
CA LEU A 517 -7.34 5.20 25.19
C LEU A 517 -7.26 4.40 26.51
N MET A 518 -7.50 5.03 27.66
CA MET A 518 -7.50 4.35 28.95
C MET A 518 -8.56 3.23 29.04
N ARG A 519 -9.77 3.46 28.51
CA ARG A 519 -10.80 2.40 28.43
C ARG A 519 -10.39 1.25 27.51
N GLU A 520 -9.74 1.56 26.39
CA GLU A 520 -9.21 0.54 25.48
C GLU A 520 -8.09 -0.28 26.14
N LEU A 521 -7.19 0.38 26.88
CA LEU A 521 -6.13 -0.27 27.64
C LEU A 521 -6.70 -1.19 28.72
N GLU A 522 -7.69 -0.77 29.51
CA GLU A 522 -8.36 -1.62 30.50
C GLU A 522 -8.94 -2.91 29.87
N LEU A 523 -9.55 -2.80 28.69
CA LEU A 523 -10.10 -3.98 27.98
C LEU A 523 -9.00 -4.90 27.42
N ARG A 524 -7.87 -4.34 27.01
CA ARG A 524 -6.74 -5.09 26.46
C ARG A 524 -5.80 -5.65 27.52
N GLU A 525 -5.76 -5.05 28.72
CA GLU A 525 -4.99 -5.54 29.86
C GLU A 525 -5.29 -7.01 30.11
N LYS A 526 -6.57 -7.35 30.20
CA LYS A 526 -7.00 -8.75 30.37
C LYS A 526 -6.45 -9.67 29.28
N LYS A 527 -6.49 -9.26 28.01
CA LYS A 527 -5.99 -10.06 26.89
C LYS A 527 -4.48 -10.24 26.97
N VAL A 528 -3.76 -9.18 27.29
CA VAL A 528 -2.31 -9.19 27.44
C VAL A 528 -1.90 -10.10 28.61
N THR A 529 -2.58 -10.01 29.75
CA THR A 529 -2.39 -10.91 30.89
C THR A 529 -2.68 -12.36 30.52
N ASP A 530 -3.77 -12.64 29.80
CA ASP A 530 -4.12 -13.98 29.35
C ASP A 530 -3.06 -14.57 28.40
N ILE A 531 -2.52 -13.75 27.48
CA ILE A 531 -1.44 -14.14 26.56
C ILE A 531 -0.14 -14.41 27.33
N GLN A 532 0.22 -13.56 28.28
CA GLN A 532 1.41 -13.77 29.11
C GLN A 532 1.31 -15.05 29.95
N ALA A 533 0.16 -15.29 30.59
CA ALA A 533 -0.08 -16.51 31.36
C ALA A 533 -0.02 -17.77 30.48
N LEU A 534 -0.51 -17.70 29.25
CA LEU A 534 -0.36 -18.76 28.26
C LEU A 534 1.11 -18.99 27.89
N GLY A 535 1.87 -17.92 27.65
CA GLY A 535 3.31 -17.98 27.37
C GLY A 535 4.09 -18.65 28.51
N ASP A 536 3.83 -18.24 29.75
CA ASP A 536 4.45 -18.83 30.95
C ASP A 536 4.10 -20.31 31.10
N THR A 537 2.85 -20.68 30.82
CA THR A 537 2.40 -22.08 30.85
C THR A 537 3.14 -22.90 29.80
N LEU A 538 3.26 -22.41 28.56
CA LEU A 538 3.99 -23.10 27.49
C LEU A 538 5.47 -23.29 27.85
N VAL A 539 6.12 -22.27 28.43
CA VAL A 539 7.51 -22.38 28.87
C VAL A 539 7.66 -23.38 30.01
N LYS A 540 6.76 -23.33 31.00
CA LYS A 540 6.74 -24.24 32.15
C LYS A 540 6.52 -25.69 31.75
N ASP A 541 5.66 -25.93 30.76
CA ASP A 541 5.38 -27.26 30.20
C ASP A 541 6.52 -27.77 29.30
N GLY A 542 7.60 -26.99 29.12
CA GLY A 542 8.77 -27.40 28.36
C GLY A 542 8.55 -27.37 26.85
N HIS A 543 7.72 -26.45 26.36
CA HIS A 543 7.40 -26.34 24.94
C HIS A 543 8.69 -26.22 24.08
N PRO A 544 8.87 -27.02 23.01
CA PRO A 544 10.10 -27.02 22.22
C PRO A 544 10.45 -25.66 21.57
N GLY A 545 9.43 -24.88 21.23
CA GLY A 545 9.55 -23.50 20.74
C GLY A 545 9.77 -22.42 21.82
N LYS A 546 10.22 -22.80 23.04
CA LYS A 546 10.30 -21.87 24.20
C LYS A 546 11.03 -20.56 23.93
N LYS A 547 12.10 -20.55 23.13
CA LYS A 547 12.87 -19.33 22.84
C LYS A 547 11.99 -18.27 22.16
N THR A 548 11.14 -18.70 21.24
CA THR A 548 10.20 -17.84 20.53
C THR A 548 9.11 -17.35 21.48
N VAL A 549 8.58 -18.24 22.32
CA VAL A 549 7.59 -17.88 23.35
C VAL A 549 8.15 -16.82 24.30
N GLU A 550 9.33 -17.05 24.86
CA GLU A 550 10.03 -16.12 25.77
C GLU A 550 10.27 -14.75 25.10
N ALA A 551 10.70 -14.73 23.84
CA ALA A 551 10.93 -13.49 23.11
C ALA A 551 9.65 -12.67 22.93
N PHE A 552 8.54 -13.31 22.54
CA PHE A 552 7.25 -12.64 22.37
C PHE A 552 6.67 -12.18 23.72
N THR A 553 6.75 -13.01 24.77
CA THR A 553 6.33 -12.61 26.13
C THR A 553 7.13 -11.40 26.63
N ALA A 554 8.44 -11.39 26.43
CA ALA A 554 9.30 -10.27 26.83
C ALA A 554 9.03 -8.99 26.03
N ALA A 555 8.82 -9.11 24.71
CA ALA A 555 8.45 -7.97 23.87
C ALA A 555 7.11 -7.38 24.31
N LEU A 556 6.12 -8.24 24.56
CA LEU A 556 4.76 -7.84 24.93
C LEU A 556 4.75 -7.21 26.32
N GLN A 557 5.54 -7.71 27.28
CA GLN A 557 5.74 -7.06 28.58
C GLN A 557 6.39 -5.69 28.44
N THR A 558 7.49 -5.59 27.68
CA THR A 558 8.22 -4.32 27.50
C THR A 558 7.31 -3.25 26.88
N GLN A 559 6.60 -3.60 25.81
CA GLN A 559 5.71 -2.69 25.10
C GLN A 559 4.48 -2.30 25.93
N TRP A 560 3.89 -3.26 26.65
CA TRP A 560 2.79 -2.98 27.57
C TRP A 560 3.22 -2.07 28.72
N SER A 561 4.43 -2.25 29.25
CA SER A 561 4.97 -1.37 30.30
C SER A 561 5.36 0.01 29.78
N TRP A 562 5.61 0.18 28.48
CA TRP A 562 5.93 1.47 27.89
C TRP A 562 4.67 2.34 27.69
N ILE A 563 3.55 1.72 27.31
CA ILE A 563 2.30 2.44 27.01
C ILE A 563 1.55 2.90 28.28
N LEU A 564 1.81 2.25 29.41
CA LEU A 564 1.29 2.60 30.74
C LEU A 564 2.14 3.70 31.39
#